data_AF-A0A0C2RTW6-F1
#
_entry.id   AF-A0A0C2RTW6-F1
#
_cell.length_a   1.000
_cell.length_b   1.000
_cell.length_c   1.000
_cell.angle_alpha   90.00
_cell.angle_beta   90.00
_cell.angle_gamma   90.00
#
_symmetry.space_group_name_H-M   'P 1'
#
loop_
_entity.id
_entity.type
_entity.pdbx_description
1 polymer ?
#
loop_
_entity_poly.entity_id
_entity_poly.type
_entity_poly.pdbx_seq_one_letter_code
_entity_poly.pdbx_strand_id
1 'polypeptide(L)'
;MRDYKDPEEVKRVILEMCEDVAKRARDARKAGRTISLGIGYSKEELGGGFSREKSLETPTNITREIYNVCLLLFKEFYTNKTVRQISITLSNIEKDTNMQLDLFNERKAKEIELGYVMDAIRNKHGSKSLLRAVSYTPAGTAVKRSELIGGA
;
A
#
# COMPACT_ATOMS: atom_id res chain seq x y z
N MET A 1 -9.69 -16.78 3.90
CA MET A 1 -8.62 -15.91 4.42
C MET A 1 -7.33 -16.70 4.38
N ARG A 2 -6.25 -16.17 3.78
CA ARG A 2 -4.98 -16.89 3.58
C ARG A 2 -4.03 -16.54 4.73
N ASP A 3 -3.37 -17.55 5.29
CA ASP A 3 -2.31 -17.38 6.28
C ASP A 3 -0.96 -17.32 5.57
N TYR A 4 -0.10 -16.38 5.97
CA TYR A 4 1.22 -16.13 5.42
C TYR A 4 2.29 -16.47 6.46
N LYS A 5 3.11 -17.49 6.14
CA LYS A 5 4.20 -17.95 7.02
C LYS A 5 5.54 -17.31 6.67
N ASP A 6 5.73 -16.97 5.40
CA ASP A 6 6.94 -16.33 4.90
C ASP A 6 6.81 -14.79 5.00
N PRO A 7 7.69 -14.11 5.76
CA PRO A 7 7.71 -12.66 5.84
C PRO A 7 7.88 -11.97 4.48
N GLU A 8 8.54 -12.59 3.50
CA GLU A 8 8.67 -12.03 2.16
C GLU A 8 7.33 -12.06 1.41
N GLU A 9 6.47 -13.06 1.64
CA GLU A 9 5.09 -13.03 1.11
C GLU A 9 4.30 -11.89 1.74
N VAL A 10 4.43 -11.67 3.05
CA VAL A 10 3.76 -10.56 3.77
C VAL A 10 4.17 -9.21 3.17
N LYS A 11 5.48 -9.00 2.92
CA LYS A 11 5.99 -7.77 2.30
C LYS A 11 5.41 -7.55 0.90
N ARG A 12 5.26 -8.60 0.10
CA ARG A 12 4.61 -8.50 -1.23
C ARG A 12 3.15 -8.08 -1.12
N VAL A 13 2.40 -8.66 -0.17
CA VAL A 13 1.00 -8.28 0.05
C VAL A 13 0.88 -6.85 0.55
N ILE A 14 1.77 -6.41 1.44
CA ILE A 14 1.86 -5.00 1.88
C ILE A 14 2.05 -4.09 0.67
N LEU A 15 2.98 -4.41 -0.25
CA LEU A 15 3.20 -3.60 -1.46
C LEU A 15 1.94 -3.50 -2.33
N GLU A 16 1.25 -4.61 -2.57
CA GLU A 16 -0.01 -4.61 -3.34
C GLU A 16 -1.10 -3.76 -2.66
N MET A 17 -1.23 -3.87 -1.33
CA MET A 17 -2.17 -3.06 -0.57
C MET A 17 -1.81 -1.57 -0.58
N CYS A 18 -0.52 -1.23 -0.53
CA CYS A 18 -0.05 0.14 -0.72
C CYS A 18 -0.40 0.69 -2.09
N GLU A 19 -0.33 -0.12 -3.16
CA GLU A 19 -0.75 0.29 -4.50
C GLU A 19 -2.24 0.66 -4.54
N ASP A 20 -3.10 -0.18 -3.97
CA ASP A 20 -4.55 0.07 -3.92
C ASP A 20 -4.89 1.32 -3.10
N VAL A 21 -4.25 1.48 -1.94
CA VAL A 21 -4.46 2.64 -1.06
C VAL A 21 -4.00 3.92 -1.75
N ALA A 22 -2.82 3.91 -2.34
CA ALA A 22 -2.25 5.06 -3.04
C ALA A 22 -3.09 5.43 -4.27
N LYS A 23 -3.55 4.44 -5.04
CA LYS A 23 -4.45 4.65 -6.17
C LYS A 23 -5.76 5.30 -5.74
N ARG A 24 -6.43 4.78 -4.70
CA ARG A 24 -7.67 5.38 -4.18
C ARG A 24 -7.46 6.83 -3.73
N ALA A 25 -6.32 7.13 -3.11
CA ALA A 25 -5.98 8.51 -2.75
C ALA A 25 -5.82 9.41 -3.99
N ARG A 26 -5.11 8.95 -5.02
CA ARG A 26 -4.94 9.68 -6.30
C ARG A 26 -6.24 9.86 -7.07
N ASP A 27 -7.07 8.82 -7.16
CA ASP A 27 -8.41 8.90 -7.78
C ASP A 27 -9.29 9.96 -7.08
N ALA A 28 -9.12 10.11 -5.75
CA ALA A 28 -9.79 11.15 -4.96
C ALA A 28 -9.07 12.51 -4.94
N ARG A 29 -7.95 12.67 -5.67
CA ARG A 29 -7.09 13.88 -5.67
C ARG A 29 -6.65 14.30 -4.28
N LYS A 30 -6.25 13.31 -3.49
CA LYS A 30 -5.92 13.41 -2.07
C LYS A 30 -4.57 12.75 -1.76
N ALA A 31 -4.00 13.15 -0.63
CA ALA A 31 -2.78 12.59 -0.05
C ALA A 31 -2.92 12.54 1.48
N GLY A 32 -2.25 11.58 2.13
CA GLY A 32 -2.30 11.41 3.59
C GLY A 32 -0.95 11.59 4.25
N ARG A 33 -0.91 12.16 5.45
CA ARG A 33 0.34 12.29 6.22
C ARG A 33 0.65 11.07 7.06
N THR A 34 -0.39 10.39 7.55
CA THR A 34 -0.21 9.30 8.52
C THR A 34 -0.51 7.97 7.85
N ILE A 35 0.45 7.05 7.93
CA ILE A 35 0.36 5.70 7.41
C ILE A 35 0.22 4.76 8.60
N SER A 36 -0.89 4.01 8.64
CA SER A 36 -1.14 3.02 9.69
C SER A 36 -1.03 1.60 9.09
N LEU A 37 -0.27 0.72 9.74
CA LEU A 37 -0.15 -0.70 9.45
C LEU A 37 -0.71 -1.51 10.62
N GLY A 38 -1.67 -2.37 10.31
CA GLY A 38 -2.17 -3.40 11.22
C GLY A 38 -1.82 -4.79 10.71
N ILE A 39 -1.32 -5.64 11.60
CA ILE A 39 -1.05 -7.06 11.36
C ILE A 39 -1.79 -7.87 12.41
N GLY A 40 -2.63 -8.80 11.97
CA GLY A 40 -3.27 -9.80 12.82
C GLY A 40 -2.65 -11.17 12.60
N TYR A 41 -2.26 -11.85 13.68
CA TYR A 41 -1.66 -13.18 13.62
C TYR A 41 -2.71 -14.30 13.62
N SER A 42 -2.32 -15.49 13.17
CA SER A 42 -3.19 -16.67 13.23
C SER A 42 -3.55 -17.01 14.68
N LYS A 43 -4.82 -17.44 14.90
CA LYS A 43 -5.29 -17.90 16.21
C LYS A 43 -4.50 -19.11 16.72
N GLU A 44 -3.93 -19.89 15.81
CA GLU A 44 -3.07 -21.04 16.12
C GLU A 44 -1.75 -20.62 16.80
N GLU A 45 -1.32 -19.36 16.64
CA GLU A 45 -0.12 -18.81 17.29
C GLU A 45 -0.46 -17.80 18.41
N LEU A 46 -1.46 -18.16 19.21
CA LEU A 46 -2.02 -17.36 20.32
C LEU A 46 -2.77 -16.09 19.87
N GLY A 47 -2.95 -15.91 18.55
CA GLY A 47 -3.62 -14.75 17.98
C GLY A 47 -2.91 -13.43 18.30
N GLY A 48 -3.71 -12.36 18.44
CA GLY A 48 -3.22 -11.01 18.65
C GLY A 48 -2.69 -10.38 17.37
N GLY A 49 -1.78 -9.42 17.52
CA GLY A 49 -1.28 -8.61 16.42
C GLY A 49 -0.69 -7.29 16.89
N PHE A 50 -0.41 -6.41 15.95
CA PHE A 50 -0.08 -5.03 16.25
C PHE A 50 -0.84 -4.08 15.32
N SER A 51 -1.05 -2.86 15.80
CA SER A 51 -1.49 -1.72 15.01
C SER A 51 -0.60 -0.54 15.35
N ARG A 52 0.11 -0.01 14.35
CA ARG A 52 1.09 1.05 14.51
C ARG A 52 1.00 2.00 13.34
N GLU A 53 1.38 3.23 13.57
CA GLU A 53 1.32 4.27 12.58
C GLU A 53 2.51 5.21 12.65
N LYS A 54 2.79 5.87 11.54
CA LYS A 54 3.83 6.89 11.44
C LYS A 54 3.33 8.03 10.57
N SER A 55 3.52 9.24 11.07
CA SER A 55 3.23 10.48 10.35
C SER A 55 4.48 10.97 9.63
N LEU A 56 4.31 11.38 8.37
CA LEU A 56 5.32 12.05 7.58
C LEU A 56 5.18 13.56 7.72
N GLU A 57 6.29 14.27 7.53
CA GLU A 57 6.30 15.75 7.52
C GLU A 57 5.48 16.29 6.35
N THR A 58 5.55 15.65 5.18
CA THR A 58 4.76 16.00 4.00
C THR A 58 3.75 14.89 3.68
N PRO A 59 2.53 15.24 3.26
CA PRO A 59 1.54 14.24 2.85
C PRO A 59 2.05 13.45 1.63
N THR A 60 1.57 12.22 1.49
CA THR A 60 1.92 11.36 0.37
C THR A 60 0.75 10.56 -0.16
N ASN A 61 0.75 10.36 -1.47
CA ASN A 61 0.01 9.33 -2.18
C ASN A 61 0.95 8.51 -3.08
N ILE A 62 2.26 8.53 -2.80
CA ILE A 62 3.28 7.79 -3.53
C ILE A 62 3.38 6.39 -2.92
N THR A 63 3.07 5.37 -3.73
CA THR A 63 3.06 3.95 -3.30
C THR A 63 4.35 3.56 -2.58
N ARG A 64 5.51 3.96 -3.11
CA ARG A 64 6.81 3.57 -2.55
C ARG A 64 7.08 4.19 -1.19
N GLU A 65 6.67 5.45 -0.96
CA GLU A 65 6.81 6.10 0.33
C GLU A 65 5.95 5.40 1.39
N ILE A 66 4.68 5.12 1.05
CA ILE A 66 3.75 4.38 1.92
C ILE A 66 4.31 2.99 2.24
N TYR A 67 4.78 2.27 1.21
CA TYR A 67 5.36 0.94 1.36
C TYR A 67 6.59 0.94 2.27
N ASN A 68 7.50 1.89 2.10
CA ASN A 68 8.70 2.01 2.94
C ASN A 68 8.32 2.25 4.41
N VAL A 69 7.31 3.08 4.69
CA VAL A 69 6.82 3.29 6.05
C VAL A 69 6.21 2.01 6.63
N CYS A 70 5.39 1.29 5.86
CA CYS A 70 4.87 0.00 6.28
C CYS A 70 5.99 -1.02 6.56
N LEU A 71 7.06 -1.06 5.75
CA LEU A 71 8.20 -1.94 6.00
C LEU A 71 8.96 -1.58 7.27
N LEU A 72 9.09 -0.29 7.60
CA LEU A 72 9.69 0.15 8.86
C LEU A 72 8.86 -0.35 10.05
N LEU A 73 7.55 -0.09 10.04
CA LEU A 73 6.64 -0.56 11.09
C LEU A 73 6.63 -2.08 11.18
N PHE A 74 6.60 -2.77 10.04
CA PHE A 74 6.64 -4.22 10.01
C PHE A 74 7.94 -4.75 10.61
N LYS A 75 9.10 -4.23 10.21
CA LYS A 75 10.39 -4.67 10.73
C LYS A 75 10.51 -4.46 12.25
N GLU A 76 9.94 -3.37 12.77
CA GLU A 76 10.05 -3.00 14.18
C GLU A 76 9.13 -3.83 15.10
N PHE A 77 7.90 -4.13 14.66
CA PHE A 77 6.88 -4.73 15.53
C PHE A 77 6.52 -6.18 15.19
N TYR A 78 6.99 -6.71 14.06
CA TYR A 78 6.72 -8.08 13.67
C TYR A 78 7.49 -9.08 14.53
N THR A 79 6.80 -10.11 15.01
CA THR A 79 7.34 -11.09 15.96
C THR A 79 7.56 -12.48 15.34
N ASN A 80 7.78 -12.54 14.03
CA ASN A 80 8.02 -13.79 13.29
C ASN A 80 6.91 -14.83 13.41
N LYS A 81 5.66 -14.35 13.44
CA LYS A 81 4.44 -15.14 13.56
C LYS A 81 3.67 -15.22 12.26
N THR A 82 2.90 -16.29 12.08
CA THR A 82 2.01 -16.47 10.93
C THR A 82 1.00 -15.33 10.84
N VAL A 83 1.06 -14.55 9.76
CA VAL A 83 0.18 -13.40 9.50
C VAL A 83 -1.09 -13.87 8.82
N ARG A 84 -2.25 -13.46 9.35
CA ARG A 84 -3.57 -13.79 8.81
C ARG A 84 -4.29 -12.58 8.24
N GLN A 85 -4.08 -11.41 8.84
CA GLN A 85 -4.73 -10.16 8.46
C GLN A 85 -3.70 -9.06 8.30
N ILE A 86 -3.87 -8.25 7.27
CA ILE A 86 -3.08 -7.04 7.00
C ILE A 86 -4.08 -5.92 6.75
N SER A 87 -3.87 -4.75 7.36
CA SER A 87 -4.65 -3.54 7.12
C SER A 87 -3.72 -2.35 6.93
N ILE A 88 -3.95 -1.56 5.88
CA ILE A 88 -3.18 -0.34 5.61
C ILE A 88 -4.16 0.80 5.35
N THR A 89 -3.94 1.91 6.05
CA THR A 89 -4.79 3.10 5.99
C THR A 89 -3.94 4.35 5.86
N LEU A 90 -4.46 5.33 5.12
CA LEU A 90 -3.97 6.71 5.14
C LEU A 90 -4.95 7.56 5.97
N SER A 91 -4.40 8.40 6.84
CA SER A 91 -5.15 9.41 7.60
C SER A 91 -4.44 10.75 7.54
N ASN A 92 -5.04 11.79 8.15
CA ASN A 92 -4.61 13.18 8.00
C ASN A 92 -4.55 13.58 6.51
N ILE A 93 -5.72 13.47 5.88
CA ILE A 93 -5.88 13.59 4.44
C ILE A 93 -6.02 15.06 4.04
N GLU A 94 -5.28 15.48 3.02
CA GLU A 94 -5.34 16.79 2.39
C GLU A 94 -5.39 16.70 0.86
N LYS A 95 -5.61 17.83 0.19
CA LYS A 95 -5.53 17.90 -1.28
C LYS A 95 -4.09 17.66 -1.73
N ASP A 96 -3.92 16.88 -2.78
CA ASP A 96 -2.58 16.52 -3.28
C ASP A 96 -1.88 17.63 -4.07
N THR A 97 -2.55 18.76 -4.32
CA THR A 97 -1.96 19.96 -4.93
C THR A 97 -0.72 20.45 -4.17
N ASN A 98 -0.67 20.23 -2.86
CA ASN A 98 0.47 20.61 -2.02
C ASN A 98 1.71 19.72 -2.27
N MET A 99 1.53 18.50 -2.78
CA MET A 99 2.65 17.61 -3.11
C MET A 99 3.40 18.03 -4.37
N GLN A 100 2.72 18.71 -5.31
CA GLN A 100 3.31 19.16 -6.58
C GLN A 100 4.20 20.41 -6.41
N LEU A 101 4.00 21.18 -5.33
CA LEU A 101 4.68 22.47 -5.11
C LEU A 101 6.13 22.35 -4.59
N ASP A 102 6.67 21.14 -4.45
CA ASP A 102 8.08 20.91 -4.10
C ASP A 102 8.99 21.21 -5.32
N LEU A 103 9.21 22.50 -5.58
CA LEU A 103 9.97 23.05 -6.71
C LEU A 103 11.41 22.53 -6.81
N PHE A 104 11.97 22.00 -5.72
CA PHE A 104 13.36 21.55 -5.66
C PHE A 104 13.51 20.02 -5.74
N ASN A 105 12.41 19.29 -5.88
CA ASN A 105 12.41 17.83 -5.82
C ASN A 105 11.88 17.19 -7.11
N GLU A 106 12.65 17.33 -8.19
CA GLU A 106 12.32 16.77 -9.50
C GLU A 106 12.06 15.25 -9.46
N ARG A 107 12.75 14.53 -8.57
CA ARG A 107 12.56 13.09 -8.40
C ARG A 107 11.16 12.78 -7.86
N LYS A 108 10.71 13.52 -6.85
CA LYS A 108 9.37 13.34 -6.27
C LYS A 108 8.28 13.71 -7.27
N ALA A 109 8.48 14.79 -8.04
CA ALA A 109 7.58 15.16 -9.13
C ALA A 109 7.42 14.02 -10.16
N LYS A 110 8.53 13.39 -10.59
CA LYS A 110 8.51 12.23 -11.49
C LYS A 110 7.80 11.01 -10.88
N GLU A 111 7.97 10.76 -9.58
CA GLU A 111 7.29 9.64 -8.91
C GLU A 111 5.77 9.85 -8.79
N ILE A 112 5.33 11.08 -8.55
CA ILE A 112 3.90 11.46 -8.56
C ILE A 112 3.31 11.26 -9.95
N GLU A 113 3.95 11.82 -10.98
CA GLU A 113 3.51 11.71 -12.37
C GLU A 113 3.45 10.24 -12.82
N LEU A 114 4.47 9.45 -12.51
CA LEU A 114 4.50 8.02 -12.79
C LEU A 114 3.30 7.29 -12.17
N GLY A 115 2.94 7.62 -10.93
CA GLY A 115 1.77 7.06 -10.25
C GLY A 115 0.48 7.33 -11.03
N TYR A 116 0.25 8.58 -11.43
CA TYR A 116 -0.91 8.99 -12.20
C TYR A 116 -0.96 8.35 -13.60
N VAL A 117 0.18 8.25 -14.29
CA VAL A 117 0.27 7.59 -15.60
C VAL A 117 -0.05 6.10 -15.49
N MET A 118 0.52 5.40 -14.51
CA MET A 118 0.21 3.99 -14.27
C MET A 118 -1.28 3.76 -14.00
N ASP A 119 -1.88 4.64 -13.20
CA ASP A 119 -3.32 4.55 -12.90
C ASP A 119 -4.19 4.83 -14.13
N ALA A 120 -3.82 5.81 -14.95
CA ALA A 120 -4.53 6.12 -16.20
C ALA A 120 -4.53 4.91 -17.17
N ILE A 121 -3.39 4.23 -17.30
CA ILE A 121 -3.27 3.02 -18.11
C ILE A 121 -4.18 1.92 -17.55
N ARG A 122 -4.15 1.68 -16.23
CA ARG A 122 -4.99 0.67 -15.56
C ARG A 122 -6.48 0.97 -15.68
N ASN A 123 -6.88 2.23 -15.56
CA ASN A 123 -8.27 2.65 -15.71
C ASN A 123 -8.76 2.44 -17.16
N LYS A 124 -7.90 2.68 -18.16
CA LYS A 124 -8.24 2.54 -19.59
C LYS A 124 -8.24 1.10 -20.09
N HIS A 125 -7.33 0.26 -19.60
CA HIS A 125 -7.09 -1.09 -20.14
C HIS A 125 -7.42 -2.22 -19.15
N GLY A 126 -7.99 -1.89 -17.99
CA GLY A 126 -8.32 -2.83 -16.92
C GLY A 126 -7.21 -3.01 -15.90
N SER A 127 -7.55 -3.40 -14.67
CA SER A 127 -6.63 -3.54 -13.53
C SER A 127 -5.51 -4.56 -13.73
N LYS A 128 -5.68 -5.51 -14.68
CA LYS A 128 -4.67 -6.51 -15.06
C LYS A 128 -3.68 -6.02 -16.13
N SER A 129 -3.89 -4.83 -16.70
CA SER A 129 -3.10 -4.32 -17.84
C SER A 129 -1.67 -3.92 -17.49
N LEU A 130 -1.39 -3.58 -16.23
CA LEU A 130 -0.06 -3.23 -15.75
C LEU A 130 0.12 -3.69 -14.31
N LEU A 131 0.70 -4.88 -14.15
CA LEU A 131 0.99 -5.50 -12.86
C LEU A 131 2.50 -5.43 -12.58
N ARG A 132 2.90 -5.11 -11.34
CA ARG A 132 4.31 -5.25 -10.96
C ARG A 132 4.70 -6.72 -10.98
N ALA A 133 5.97 -7.01 -11.24
CA ALA A 133 6.50 -8.38 -11.26
C ALA A 133 6.17 -9.19 -9.99
N VAL A 134 6.03 -8.51 -8.84
CA VAL A 134 5.63 -9.13 -7.57
C VAL A 134 4.22 -9.74 -7.59
N SER A 135 3.32 -9.25 -8.45
CA SER A 135 1.95 -9.77 -8.58
C SER A 135 1.86 -11.06 -9.39
N TYR A 136 2.95 -11.46 -10.04
CA TYR A 136 3.06 -12.74 -10.78
C TYR A 136 3.67 -13.87 -9.94
N THR A 137 3.99 -13.64 -8.66
CA THR A 137 4.47 -14.73 -7.79
C THR A 137 3.32 -15.52 -7.17
N PRO A 138 3.53 -16.75 -6.67
CA PRO A 138 2.49 -17.53 -5.97
C PRO A 138 1.86 -16.82 -4.75
N ALA A 139 2.53 -15.79 -4.24
CA ALA A 139 2.09 -14.93 -3.15
C ALA A 139 1.25 -13.73 -3.60
N GLY A 140 1.26 -13.40 -4.90
CA GLY A 140 0.53 -12.26 -5.47
C GLY A 140 -0.98 -12.40 -5.28
N THR A 141 -1.62 -11.38 -4.73
CA THR A 141 -3.06 -11.34 -4.49
C THR A 141 -3.80 -10.44 -5.48
N ALA A 142 -3.07 -9.66 -6.29
CA ALA A 142 -3.63 -8.69 -7.23
C ALA A 142 -4.69 -9.29 -8.18
N VAL A 143 -4.48 -10.51 -8.69
CA VAL A 143 -5.45 -11.19 -9.58
C VAL A 143 -6.75 -11.52 -8.83
N LYS A 144 -6.65 -12.11 -7.64
CA LYS A 144 -7.82 -12.42 -6.79
C LYS A 144 -8.56 -11.16 -6.32
N ARG A 145 -7.85 -10.06 -6.08
CA ARG A 145 -8.46 -8.78 -5.64
C ARG A 145 -9.11 -8.02 -6.79
N SER A 146 -8.63 -8.18 -8.03
CA SER A 146 -9.29 -7.63 -9.22
C SER A 146 -10.69 -8.20 -9.45
N GLU A 147 -10.99 -9.39 -8.90
CA GLU A 147 -12.28 -10.07 -8.99
C GLU A 147 -13.20 -9.79 -7.79
N LEU A 148 -12.68 -9.18 -6.72
CA LEU A 148 -13.41 -8.89 -5.48
C LEU A 148 -13.91 -7.44 -5.38
N ILE A 149 -13.73 -6.62 -6.42
CA ILE A 149 -14.31 -5.27 -6.46
C ILE A 149 -15.79 -5.39 -6.82
N GLY A 150 -16.60 -5.66 -5.79
CA GLY A 150 -17.95 -5.15 -5.76
C GLY A 150 -17.89 -3.64 -5.88
N GLY A 151 -18.30 -3.15 -7.05
CA GLY A 151 -18.52 -1.73 -7.29
C GLY A 151 -19.76 -1.25 -6.55
N ALA A 152 -19.61 -0.14 -5.85
CA ALA A 152 -20.57 0.96 -5.70
C ALA A 152 -19.81 2.14 -5.09
#